data_AF-A0A8H6HJP8-F1
#
_entry.id   AF-A0A8H6HJP8-F1
#
_cell.length_a   1.000
_cell.length_b   1.000
_cell.length_c   1.000
_cell.angle_alpha   90.00
_cell.angle_beta   90.00
_cell.angle_gamma   90.00
#
_symmetry.space_group_name_H-M   'P 1'
#
loop_
_entity.id
_entity.type
_entity.pdbx_description
1 polymer ?
#
loop_
_entity_poly.entity_id
_entity_poly.type
_entity_poly.pdbx_seq_one_letter_code
_entity_poly.pdbx_strand_id
1 'polypeptide(L)' 'GRKPFQWQLKAASYLLCGEDVILNVGTGCGKTLVFQLPLLLDASDISLIVSPLSALMIEQ' A
#
# COMPACT_ATOMS: atom_id res chain seq x y z
N GLY A 1 19.69 5.62 -1.62
CA GLY A 1 18.30 5.16 -1.37
C GLY A 1 17.36 6.35 -1.31
N ARG A 2 16.12 6.21 -1.77
CA ARG A 2 15.10 7.26 -1.63
C ARG A 2 14.49 7.19 -0.23
N LYS A 3 14.18 8.33 0.38
CA LYS A 3 13.46 8.38 1.66
C LYS A 3 11.95 8.29 1.38
N PRO A 4 11.19 7.47 2.10
CA PRO A 4 9.74 7.45 1.99
C PRO A 4 9.17 8.80 2.45
N PHE A 5 8.03 9.18 1.89
CA PHE A 5 7.28 10.32 2.38
C PHE A 5 6.74 10.04 3.78
N GLN A 6 6.59 11.09 4.60
CA GLN A 6 6.08 10.96 5.97
C GLN A 6 4.70 10.28 6.03
N TRP A 7 3.84 10.57 5.06
CA TRP A 7 2.52 9.94 4.98
C TRP A 7 2.59 8.45 4.64
N GLN A 8 3.60 7.98 3.89
CA GLN A 8 3.77 6.55 3.59
C GLN A 8 4.11 5.80 4.88
N LEU A 9 5.04 6.35 5.68
CA LEU A 9 5.43 5.77 6.95
C LEU A 9 4.24 5.69 7.91
N LYS A 10 3.48 6.79 8.04
CA LYS A 10 2.31 6.87 8.92
C LYS A 10 1.19 5.91 8.49
N ALA A 11 0.87 5.85 7.19
CA ALA A 11 -0.17 4.94 6.71
C ALA A 11 0.26 3.48 6.86
N ALA A 12 1.52 3.16 6.57
CA ALA A 12 2.06 1.81 6.75
C ALA A 12 2.04 1.37 8.21
N SER A 13 2.38 2.24 9.17
CA SER A 13 2.34 1.87 10.59
C SER A 13 0.94 1.50 11.06
N TYR A 14 -0.09 2.22 10.59
CA TYR A 14 -1.48 1.86 10.91
C TYR A 14 -1.87 0.51 10.29
N LEU A 15 -1.56 0.31 9.00
CA LEU A 15 -1.86 -0.95 8.31
C LEU A 15 -1.20 -2.16 8.97
N LEU A 16 0.06 -2.02 9.37
CA LEU A 16 0.82 -3.07 10.06
C LEU A 16 0.29 -3.37 11.48
N CYS A 17 -0.42 -2.42 12.10
CA CYS A 17 -1.11 -2.64 13.37
C CYS A 17 -2.52 -3.23 13.19
N GLY A 18 -2.96 -3.50 11.95
CA GLY A 18 -4.29 -4.03 11.66
C GLY A 18 -5.40 -2.98 11.71
N GLU A 19 -5.06 -1.69 11.63
CA GLU A 19 -6.01 -0.58 11.65
C GLU A 19 -6.58 -0.29 10.25
N ASP A 20 -7.84 0.15 10.20
CA ASP A 20 -8.48 0.59 8.96
C ASP A 20 -7.99 1.99 8.55
N VAL A 21 -7.60 2.16 7.28
CA VAL A 21 -7.02 3.41 6.77
C VAL A 21 -7.73 3.88 5.51
N ILE A 22 -8.22 5.14 5.54
CA ILE A 22 -8.61 5.88 4.34
C ILE A 22 -7.46 6.81 3.96
N LEU A 23 -6.86 6.57 2.79
CA LEU A 23 -5.72 7.35 2.30
C LEU A 23 -6.11 8.24 1.12
N ASN A 24 -6.02 9.56 1.29
CA ASN A 24 -6.23 10.53 0.20
C ASN A 24 -4.89 11.12 -0.27
N VAL A 25 -4.39 10.64 -1.41
CA VAL A 25 -3.12 11.08 -2.01
C VAL A 25 -3.21 11.08 -3.53
N GLY A 26 -2.39 11.93 -4.16
CA GLY A 26 -2.37 12.08 -5.62
C GLY A 26 -1.98 10.81 -6.41
N THR A 27 -2.26 10.84 -7.70
CA THR A 27 -1.78 9.83 -8.66
C THR A 27 -0.25 9.89 -8.78
N GLY A 28 0.40 8.73 -8.92
CA GLY A 28 1.86 8.65 -9.03
C GLY A 28 2.65 8.87 -7.72
N CYS A 29 1.99 9.17 -6.59
CA CYS A 29 2.68 9.43 -5.32
C CYS A 29 3.26 8.18 -4.63
N GLY A 30 3.12 6.99 -5.20
CA GLY A 30 3.67 5.76 -4.59
C GLY A 30 2.80 5.19 -3.47
N LYS A 31 1.47 5.31 -3.59
CA LYS A 31 0.51 4.71 -2.65
C LYS A 31 0.54 3.18 -2.64
N THR A 32 0.89 2.54 -3.75
CA THR A 32 1.02 1.08 -3.88
C THR A 32 1.94 0.48 -2.80
N LEU A 33 3.03 1.17 -2.47
CA LEU A 33 3.97 0.74 -1.44
C LEU A 33 3.29 0.45 -0.09
N VAL A 34 2.31 1.28 0.30
CA VAL A 34 1.64 1.15 1.60
C VAL A 34 0.80 -0.12 1.67
N PHE A 35 0.14 -0.50 0.57
CA PHE A 35 -0.70 -1.72 0.50
C PHE A 35 0.13 -3.01 0.37
N GLN A 36 1.32 -2.92 -0.23
CA GLN A 36 2.20 -4.07 -0.43
C GLN A 36 3.11 -4.34 0.78
N LEU A 37 3.41 -3.32 1.60
CA LEU A 37 4.35 -3.46 2.72
C LEU A 37 3.98 -4.59 3.71
N PRO A 38 2.70 -4.78 4.11
CA PRO A 38 2.35 -5.86 5.03
C PRO A 38 2.73 -7.25 4.50
N LEU A 39 2.57 -7.48 3.19
CA LEU A 39 2.87 -8.78 2.54
C LEU A 39 4.35 -9.13 2.54
N LEU A 40 5.24 -8.19 2.87
CA LEU A 40 6.67 -8.43 2.92
C LEU A 40 7.12 -8.97 4.28
N LEU A 41 6.24 -9.00 5.29
CA LEU A 41 6.59 -9.45 6.64
C LEU A 41 6.51 -10.97 6.78
N ASP A 42 5.52 -11.60 6.17
CA ASP A 42 5.35 -13.05 6.17
C ASP A 42 5.03 -13.56 4.76
N ALA A 43 5.72 -14.61 4.33
CA ALA A 43 5.50 -15.22 3.01
C ALA A 43 4.15 -15.94 2.88
N SER A 44 3.47 -16.19 4.00
CA SER A 44 2.12 -16.77 4.05
C SER A 44 1.00 -15.72 3.99
N ASP A 45 1.32 -14.42 4.09
CA ASP A 45 0.33 -13.36 4.04
C ASP A 45 -0.28 -13.22 2.63
N ILE A 46 -1.59 -12.94 2.59
CA ILE A 46 -2.35 -12.75 1.35
C ILE A 46 -3.11 -11.42 1.44
N SER A 47 -3.01 -10.59 0.39
CA SER A 47 -3.77 -9.36 0.23
C SER A 47 -4.74 -9.48 -0.94
N LEU A 48 -5.97 -9.03 -0.73
CA LEU A 48 -6.98 -8.91 -1.77
C LEU A 48 -7.12 -7.45 -2.19
N ILE A 49 -6.59 -7.12 -3.37
CA ILE A 49 -6.69 -5.78 -3.95
C ILE A 49 -7.83 -5.76 -4.97
N VAL A 50 -8.85 -4.95 -4.72
CA VAL A 50 -9.98 -4.75 -5.64
C VAL A 50 -9.75 -3.48 -6.45
N SER A 51 -9.58 -3.63 -7.77
CA SER A 51 -9.48 -2.52 -8.71
C SER A 51 -10.65 -2.58 -9.70
N PRO A 52 -11.29 -1.44 -10.02
CA PRO A 52 -12.37 -1.40 -11.00
C PRO A 52 -11.89 -1.56 -12.45
N LEU A 53 -10.59 -1.40 -12.73
CA LEU A 53 -10.04 -1.44 -14.08
C LEU A 53 -8.89 -2.44 -14.18
N SER A 54 -9.04 -3.42 -15.09
CA SER A 54 -8.04 -4.48 -15.30
C SER A 54 -6.68 -3.95 -15.78
N ALA A 55 -6.68 -2.86 -16.56
CA ALA A 55 -5.43 -2.23 -17.00
C ALA A 55 -4.56 -1.80 -15.80
N LEU A 56 -5.17 -1.27 -14.74
CA LEU A 56 -4.46 -0.88 -13.52
C LEU A 56 -3.97 -2.08 -12.69
N MET A 57 -4.53 -3.27 -12.93
CA MET A 57 -4.08 -4.50 -12.26
C MET A 57 -2.84 -5.07 -12.96
N ILE A 58 -2.78 -4.97 -14.29
CA ILE A 58 -1.65 -5.48 -15.09
C ILE A 58 -0.38 -4.63 -14.84
N GLU A 59 -0.54 -3.34 -14.57
CA GLU A 59 0.58 -2.41 -14.34
C GLU A 59 1.10 -2.37 -12.89
N GLN A 60 0.41 -3.03 -11.94
CA GLN A 60 0.80 -3.09 -10.53
C GLN A 60 1.78 -4.22 -10.23
#